data_AF-A0A4R8W6U7-F1
#
_entry.id   AF-A0A4R8W6U7-F1
#
_cell.length_a   1.000
_cell.length_b   1.000
_cell.length_c   1.000
_cell.angle_alpha   90.00
_cell.angle_beta   90.00
_cell.angle_gamma   90.00
#
_symmetry.space_group_name_H-M   'P 1'
#
loop_
_entity.id
_entity.type
_entity.pdbx_description
1 polymer ?
#
loop_
_entity_poly.entity_id
_entity_poly.type
_entity_poly.pdbx_seq_one_letter_code
_entity_poly.pdbx_strand_id
1 'polypeptide(L)'
;MSNANVTNDEVAVRARALIEADVSARVNAVVAIAEAAKQNDAADARLKQAIKDAEVALKESSNAHAAAWKAALSAGWAEKELRATGVRAPGTSTPKARKRRTAPAVTDAPSE
;
A
#
# COMPACT_ATOMS: atom_id res chain seq x y z
N MET A 1 -22.05 56.10 18.98
CA MET A 1 -22.38 54.67 19.03
C MET A 1 -23.72 54.49 18.34
N SER A 2 -23.71 54.15 17.05
CA SER A 2 -24.93 54.09 16.24
C SER A 2 -25.29 52.62 16.03
N ASN A 3 -26.15 52.10 16.89
CA ASN A 3 -26.85 50.83 16.63
C ASN A 3 -27.83 51.11 15.48
N ALA A 4 -27.40 50.82 14.25
CA ALA A 4 -28.25 50.93 13.07
C ALA A 4 -29.32 49.84 13.13
N ASN A 5 -30.59 50.26 13.10
CA ASN A 5 -31.75 49.38 12.91
C ASN A 5 -31.62 48.68 11.55
N VAL A 6 -31.08 47.46 11.55
CA VAL A 6 -31.09 46.57 10.39
C VAL A 6 -32.55 46.31 10.03
N THR A 7 -32.94 46.57 8.78
CA THR A 7 -34.31 46.32 8.32
C THR A 7 -34.55 44.81 8.18
N ASN A 8 -35.80 44.36 8.35
CA ASN A 8 -36.13 42.93 8.22
C ASN A 8 -35.70 42.34 6.86
N ASP A 9 -35.73 43.14 5.80
CA ASP A 9 -35.29 42.72 4.46
C ASP A 9 -33.76 42.48 4.41
N GLU A 10 -32.96 43.34 5.02
CA GLU A 10 -31.51 43.14 5.12
C GLU A 10 -31.17 41.88 5.94
N VAL A 11 -31.91 41.62 7.02
CA VAL A 11 -31.76 40.37 7.80
C VAL A 11 -32.11 39.16 6.93
N ALA A 12 -33.21 39.21 6.17
CA ALA A 12 -33.63 38.12 5.30
C ALA A 12 -32.60 37.83 4.18
N VAL A 13 -32.02 38.86 3.57
CA VAL A 13 -30.96 38.71 2.56
C VAL A 13 -29.72 38.06 3.16
N ARG A 14 -29.27 38.51 4.34
CA ARG A 14 -28.12 37.91 5.03
C ARG A 14 -28.38 36.46 5.42
N ALA A 15 -29.57 36.15 5.92
CA ALA A 15 -29.95 34.78 6.25
C ALA A 15 -29.92 33.86 5.02
N ARG A 16 -30.41 34.32 3.87
CA ARG A 16 -30.34 33.58 2.60
C ARG A 16 -28.90 33.34 2.16
N ALA A 17 -28.05 34.36 2.21
CA ALA A 17 -26.64 34.23 1.85
C ALA A 17 -25.90 33.21 2.74
N LEU A 18 -26.21 33.18 4.05
CA LEU A 18 -25.64 32.19 4.96
C LEU A 18 -26.09 30.76 4.63
N ILE A 19 -27.38 30.57 4.31
CA ILE A 19 -27.90 29.27 3.92
C ILE A 19 -27.26 28.81 2.61
N GLU A 20 -27.14 29.70 1.61
CA GLU A 20 -26.52 29.38 0.33
C GLU A 20 -25.05 28.99 0.48
N ALA A 21 -24.31 29.71 1.33
CA ALA A 21 -22.91 29.39 1.64
C ALA A 21 -22.77 28.03 2.34
N ASP A 22 -23.62 27.73 3.34
CA ASP A 22 -23.61 26.44 4.04
C ASP A 22 -23.97 25.28 3.10
N VAL A 23 -25.02 25.45 2.28
CA VAL A 23 -25.41 24.44 1.28
C VAL A 23 -24.28 24.22 0.28
N SER A 24 -23.67 25.28 -0.23
CA SER A 24 -22.54 25.17 -1.16
C SER A 24 -21.35 24.43 -0.54
N ALA A 25 -21.02 24.72 0.73
CA ALA A 25 -19.96 24.03 1.45
C ALA A 25 -20.27 22.53 1.62
N ARG A 26 -21.51 22.17 1.96
CA ARG A 26 -21.94 20.78 2.09
C ARG A 26 -21.89 20.04 0.75
N VAL A 27 -22.35 20.65 -0.34
CA VAL A 27 -22.28 20.06 -1.68
C VAL A 27 -20.83 19.83 -2.09
N ASN A 28 -19.94 20.81 -1.87
CA ASN A 28 -18.52 20.66 -2.17
C ASN A 28 -17.86 19.53 -1.36
N ALA A 29 -18.22 19.39 -0.09
CA ALA A 29 -17.74 18.29 0.75
C ALA A 29 -18.19 16.92 0.21
N VAL A 30 -19.45 16.79 -0.22
CA VAL A 30 -19.98 15.55 -0.80
C VAL A 30 -19.27 15.22 -2.12
N VAL A 31 -19.03 16.22 -2.98
CA VAL A 31 -18.27 16.03 -4.23
C VAL A 31 -16.85 15.54 -3.94
N ALA A 32 -16.17 16.14 -2.96
CA ALA A 32 -14.84 15.72 -2.57
C ALA A 32 -14.81 14.28 -2.03
N ILE A 33 -15.80 13.89 -1.23
CA ILE A 33 -15.92 12.51 -0.72
C ILE A 33 -16.18 11.54 -1.88
N ALA A 34 -17.07 11.87 -2.82
CA ALA A 34 -17.37 11.01 -3.95
C ALA A 34 -16.15 10.79 -4.85
N GLU A 35 -15.38 11.84 -5.12
CA GLU A 35 -14.15 11.75 -5.89
C GLU A 35 -13.07 10.95 -5.14
N ALA A 36 -12.91 11.17 -3.84
CA ALA A 36 -11.98 10.39 -3.01
C ALA A 36 -12.36 8.90 -2.97
N ALA A 37 -13.66 8.58 -2.85
CA ALA A 37 -14.15 7.20 -2.87
C ALA A 37 -13.83 6.52 -4.21
N LYS A 38 -14.13 7.19 -5.33
CA LYS A 38 -13.81 6.71 -6.68
C LYS A 38 -12.30 6.46 -6.86
N GLN A 39 -11.46 7.36 -6.36
CA GLN A 39 -10.01 7.19 -6.42
C GLN A 39 -9.54 6.01 -5.56
N ASN A 40 -10.13 5.82 -4.39
CA ASN A 40 -9.84 4.70 -3.49
C ASN A 40 -10.24 3.36 -4.15
N ASP A 41 -11.45 3.25 -4.69
CA ASP A 41 -11.91 2.06 -5.39
C ASP A 41 -11.02 1.71 -6.59
N ALA A 42 -10.59 2.72 -7.35
CA ALA A 42 -9.65 2.53 -8.44
C ALA A 42 -8.27 2.05 -7.96
N ALA A 43 -7.79 2.56 -6.82
CA ALA A 43 -6.54 2.12 -6.22
C ALA A 43 -6.62 0.67 -5.71
N ASP A 44 -7.72 0.29 -5.05
CA ASP A 44 -7.98 -1.07 -4.59
C ASP A 44 -8.07 -2.06 -5.77
N ALA A 45 -8.77 -1.69 -6.85
CA ALA A 45 -8.83 -2.50 -8.06
C ALA A 45 -7.44 -2.74 -8.68
N ARG A 46 -6.59 -1.70 -8.74
CA ARG A 46 -5.21 -1.82 -9.22
C ARG A 46 -4.37 -2.71 -8.32
N LEU A 47 -4.50 -2.58 -7.00
CA LEU A 47 -3.79 -3.42 -6.04
C LEU A 47 -4.16 -4.89 -6.21
N LYS A 48 -5.45 -5.19 -6.31
CA LYS A 48 -5.94 -6.56 -6.54
C LYS A 48 -5.40 -7.14 -7.85
N GLN A 49 -5.36 -6.35 -8.91
CA GLN A 49 -4.79 -6.78 -10.19
C GLN A 49 -3.28 -7.05 -10.06
N ALA A 50 -2.53 -6.15 -9.43
CA ALA A 50 -1.09 -6.33 -9.22
C ALA A 50 -0.75 -7.59 -8.40
N ILE A 51 -1.56 -7.89 -7.37
CA ILE A 51 -1.41 -9.13 -6.59
C ILE A 51 -1.64 -10.34 -7.48
N LYS A 52 -2.72 -10.35 -8.27
CA LYS A 52 -3.04 -11.45 -9.18
C LYS A 52 -1.93 -11.69 -10.20
N ASP A 53 -1.39 -10.62 -10.78
CA ASP A 53 -0.29 -10.72 -11.75
C ASP A 53 0.99 -11.27 -11.10
N ALA A 54 1.30 -10.83 -9.88
CA ALA A 54 2.42 -11.35 -9.11
C ALA A 54 2.25 -12.85 -8.76
N GLU A 55 1.04 -13.29 -8.42
CA GLU A 55 0.74 -14.70 -8.17
C GLU A 55 0.92 -15.56 -9.43
N VAL A 56 0.47 -15.07 -10.59
CA VAL A 56 0.67 -15.76 -11.87
C VAL A 56 2.17 -15.88 -12.18
N ALA A 57 2.91 -14.78 -12.07
CA ALA A 57 4.36 -14.78 -12.31
C ALA A 57 5.11 -15.72 -11.35
N LEU A 58 4.72 -15.74 -10.07
CA LEU A 58 5.30 -16.64 -9.08
C LEU A 58 5.02 -18.10 -9.42
N LYS A 59 3.80 -18.42 -9.85
CA LYS A 59 3.42 -19.78 -10.27
C LYS A 59 4.20 -20.22 -11.51
N GLU A 60 4.32 -19.35 -12.52
CA GLU A 60 5.07 -19.63 -13.73
C GLU A 60 6.56 -19.86 -13.43
N SER A 61 7.18 -18.98 -12.64
CA SER A 61 8.57 -19.14 -12.20
C SER A 61 8.79 -20.42 -11.40
N SER A 62 7.85 -20.77 -10.50
CA SER A 62 7.90 -22.02 -9.74
C SER A 62 7.81 -23.26 -10.65
N ASN A 63 6.94 -23.21 -11.66
CA ASN A 63 6.81 -24.29 -12.65
C ASN A 63 8.07 -24.43 -13.50
N ALA A 64 8.63 -23.32 -13.98
CA ALA A 64 9.87 -23.30 -14.74
C ALA A 64 11.04 -23.86 -13.92
N HIS A 65 11.13 -23.47 -12.64
CA HIS A 65 12.13 -24.01 -11.72
C HIS A 65 11.95 -25.52 -11.51
N ALA A 66 10.73 -26.00 -11.30
CA ALA A 66 10.44 -27.43 -11.17
C ALA A 66 10.76 -28.22 -12.44
N ALA A 67 10.48 -27.66 -13.62
CA ALA A 67 10.83 -28.26 -14.90
C ALA A 67 12.35 -28.33 -15.09
N ALA A 68 13.09 -27.26 -14.80
CA ALA A 68 14.54 -27.23 -14.87
C ALA A 68 15.20 -28.23 -13.91
N TRP A 69 14.67 -28.35 -12.69
CA TRP A 69 15.16 -29.34 -11.72
C TRP A 69 14.97 -30.77 -12.23
N LYS A 70 13.78 -31.10 -12.75
CA LYS A 70 13.51 -32.41 -13.36
C LYS A 70 14.41 -32.68 -14.56
N ALA A 71 14.63 -31.67 -15.41
CA ALA A 71 15.52 -31.79 -16.56
C ALA A 71 16.96 -32.11 -16.13
N ALA A 72 17.46 -31.45 -15.08
CA ALA A 72 18.79 -31.72 -14.54
C ALA A 72 18.92 -33.17 -14.02
N LEU A 73 17.92 -33.65 -13.27
CA LEU A 73 17.89 -35.06 -12.82
C LEU A 73 17.85 -36.04 -14.01
N SER A 74 17.06 -35.73 -15.04
CA SER A 74 17.00 -36.57 -16.26
C SER A 74 18.29 -36.55 -17.07
N ALA A 75 19.09 -35.49 -16.95
CA ALA A 75 20.42 -35.37 -17.55
C ALA A 75 21.51 -36.09 -16.74
N GLY A 76 21.15 -36.83 -15.69
CA GLY A 76 22.06 -37.66 -14.90
C GLY A 76 22.68 -36.97 -13.69
N TRP A 77 22.29 -35.73 -13.37
CA TRP A 77 22.74 -35.07 -12.15
C TRP A 77 22.09 -35.71 -10.92
N ALA A 78 22.89 -36.00 -9.89
CA ALA A 78 22.32 -36.37 -8.60
C ALA A 78 21.85 -35.12 -7.85
N GLU A 79 20.76 -35.25 -7.10
CA GLU A 79 20.24 -34.14 -6.29
C GLU A 79 21.27 -33.60 -5.27
N LYS A 80 22.15 -34.47 -4.74
CA LYS A 80 23.25 -34.04 -3.87
C LYS A 80 24.21 -33.08 -4.59
N GLU A 81 24.49 -33.34 -5.87
CA GLU A 81 25.39 -32.51 -6.68
C GLU A 81 24.73 -31.18 -7.03
N LEU A 82 23.44 -31.19 -7.40
CA LEU A 82 22.67 -29.97 -7.64
C LEU A 82 22.58 -29.07 -6.40
N ARG A 83 22.45 -29.65 -5.20
CA ARG A 83 22.50 -28.86 -3.96
C ARG A 83 23.91 -28.39 -3.62
N ALA A 84 24.94 -29.16 -3.96
CA ALA A 84 26.33 -28.77 -3.74
C ALA A 84 26.74 -27.56 -4.59
N THR A 85 26.14 -27.37 -5.78
CA THR A 85 26.32 -26.14 -6.59
C THR A 85 25.55 -24.93 -6.03
N GLY A 86 24.80 -25.11 -4.94
CA GLY A 86 24.00 -24.05 -4.30
C GLY A 86 22.60 -23.88 -4.87
N VAL A 87 22.21 -24.68 -5.89
CA VAL A 87 20.85 -24.67 -6.42
C VAL A 87 19.92 -25.43 -5.46
N ARG A 88 18.76 -24.86 -5.17
CA ARG A 88 17.81 -25.43 -4.21
C ARG A 88 16.73 -26.21 -4.92
N ALA A 89 16.22 -27.25 -4.24
CA ALA A 89 15.08 -27.99 -4.75
C ALA A 89 13.84 -27.09 -4.84
N PRO A 90 12.97 -27.30 -5.85
CA PRO A 90 11.69 -26.61 -5.97
C PRO A 90 10.87 -26.71 -4.68
N GLY A 91 10.22 -25.62 -4.27
CA GLY A 91 9.39 -25.58 -3.06
C GLY A 91 10.14 -25.42 -1.74
N THR A 92 11.49 -25.40 -1.74
CA THR A 92 12.25 -25.11 -0.53
C THR A 92 12.35 -23.60 -0.30
N SER A 93 11.89 -23.15 0.87
CA SER A 93 11.93 -21.73 1.23
C SER A 93 13.36 -21.24 1.46
N THR A 94 13.60 -19.97 1.15
CA THR A 94 14.88 -19.33 1.48
C THR A 94 15.10 -19.30 2.99
N PRO A 95 16.26 -19.75 3.51
CA PRO A 95 16.57 -19.62 4.92
C PRO A 95 16.44 -18.16 5.34
N LYS A 96 15.61 -17.92 6.36
CA LYS A 96 15.37 -16.58 6.88
C LYS A 96 16.70 -16.05 7.41
N ALA A 97 17.17 -14.92 6.87
CA ALA A 97 18.39 -14.28 7.34
C ALA A 97 18.25 -13.98 8.84
N ARG A 98 19.04 -14.66 9.67
CA ARG A 98 19.02 -14.47 11.13
C ARG A 98 19.59 -13.08 11.42
N LYS A 99 18.73 -12.16 11.89
CA LYS A 99 19.16 -10.80 12.30
C LYS A 99 20.27 -10.93 13.35
N ARG A 100 21.45 -10.39 13.05
CA ARG A 100 22.49 -10.17 14.06
C ARG A 100 21.98 -9.05 14.99
N ARG A 101 21.93 -9.31 16.30
CA ARG A 101 21.65 -8.29 17.32
C ARG A 101 22.78 -7.26 17.27
N THR A 102 22.44 -6.03 16.90
CA THR A 102 23.29 -4.86 17.13
C THR A 102 23.36 -4.61 18.65
N ALA A 103 24.57 -4.48 19.18
CA ALA A 103 24.81 -4.09 20.57
C ALA A 103 24.41 -2.61 20.76
N PRO A 104 23.85 -2.21 21.94
CA PRO A 104 23.49 -0.83 22.19
C PRO A 104 24.75 0.03 22.30
N ALA A 105 24.73 1.20 21.67
CA ALA A 105 25.78 2.20 21.81
C ALA A 105 25.76 2.77 23.24
N VAL A 106 26.93 2.79 23.88
CA VAL A 106 27.14 3.48 25.17
C VAL A 106 27.08 4.97 24.89
N THR A 107 26.04 5.64 25.40
CA THR A 107 25.99 7.11 25.44
C THR A 107 26.81 7.58 26.62
N ASP A 108 28.00 8.14 26.33
CA ASP A 108 28.73 8.98 27.28
C ASP A 108 27.94 10.28 27.47
N ALA A 109 27.53 10.54 28.71
CA ALA A 109 26.96 11.83 29.12
C ALA A 109 28.10 12.70 29.69
N PRO A 110 28.28 13.96 29.27
CA PRO A 110 29.25 14.83 29.89
C PRO A 110 28.70 15.30 31.24
N SER A 111 29.53 15.19 32.28
CA SER A 111 29.32 15.75 33.61
C SER A 111 29.74 17.22 33.66
N GLU A 112 28.98 17.98 34.46
CA GLU A 112 29.20 19.33 35.04
C GLU A 112 29.29 20.56 34.12
#